data_AF-A0A2W5YND8-F1
#
_entry.id   AF-A0A2W5YND8-F1
#
_cell.length_a   1.000
_cell.length_b   1.000
_cell.length_c   1.000
_cell.angle_alpha   90.00
_cell.angle_beta   90.00
_cell.angle_gamma   90.00
#
_symmetry.space_group_name_H-M   'P 1'
#
loop_
_entity.id
_entity.type
_entity.pdbx_description
1 polymer ?
#
loop_
_entity_poly.entity_id
_entity_poly.type
_entity_poly.pdbx_seq_one_letter_code
_entity_poly.pdbx_strand_id
1 'polypeptide(L)'
;MRAFHDKAEGEIGAARMHPWGGSLHDPNAKFVDFLKRPDLVRSSLEDFIPYAAVPAIDRFFSLIEWMNGADTVWETTESYLWPPAAPQSNRSFAQYRIVCSARLVFFHRDHLWQLRHGDWAFTSLLRRLERREPVVPNACVGVFIAPTLFVSLSEDGGRTAPEAKVLGVRCYGFGNSEKEAFEGVGFGVDAVRSLTADMAEFMRVM
;
A
#
# COMPACT_ATOMS: atom_id res chain seq x y z
N MET A 1 17.07 0.03 -2.75
CA MET A 1 16.21 0.40 -3.92
C MET A 1 15.98 1.90 -3.87
N ARG A 2 15.44 2.54 -4.91
CA ARG A 2 15.08 3.98 -4.80
C ARG A 2 13.75 4.15 -4.08
N ALA A 3 13.60 5.21 -3.31
CA ALA A 3 12.34 5.60 -2.69
C ALA A 3 12.09 7.10 -2.86
N PHE A 4 10.83 7.50 -2.94
CA PHE A 4 10.46 8.89 -3.17
C PHE A 4 9.06 9.19 -2.63
N HIS A 5 8.76 10.46 -2.40
CA HIS A 5 7.41 10.91 -2.12
C HIS A 5 6.57 10.87 -3.42
N ASP A 6 5.62 9.94 -3.48
CA ASP A 6 4.68 9.77 -4.59
C ASP A 6 3.44 10.66 -4.39
N LYS A 7 2.73 10.97 -5.47
CA LYS A 7 1.44 11.64 -5.39
C LYS A 7 0.35 10.59 -5.16
N ALA A 8 -0.55 10.85 -4.22
CA ALA A 8 -1.74 10.03 -4.08
C ALA A 8 -2.59 10.11 -5.36
N GLU A 9 -3.05 8.96 -5.84
CA GLU A 9 -4.01 8.87 -6.95
C GLU A 9 -5.43 8.73 -6.39
N GLY A 10 -6.28 9.72 -6.68
CA GLY A 10 -7.66 9.85 -6.22
C GLY A 10 -8.19 11.26 -6.48
N GLU A 11 -9.52 11.42 -6.56
CA GLU A 11 -10.18 12.70 -6.83
C GLU A 11 -9.60 13.82 -5.97
N ILE A 12 -9.16 14.88 -6.63
CA ILE A 12 -8.64 16.08 -5.99
C ILE A 12 -9.72 16.64 -5.06
N GLY A 13 -9.57 16.44 -3.74
CA GLY A 13 -10.22 17.27 -2.72
C GLY A 13 -11.14 16.61 -1.69
N ALA A 14 -11.38 15.29 -1.71
CA ALA A 14 -12.23 14.65 -0.69
C ALA A 14 -11.55 13.49 0.03
N ALA A 15 -11.54 13.53 1.37
CA ALA A 15 -11.09 12.42 2.21
C ALA A 15 -12.01 11.20 2.04
N ARG A 16 -11.42 10.01 1.96
CA ARG A 16 -12.19 8.77 1.84
C ARG A 16 -12.68 8.31 3.20
N MET A 17 -13.92 7.83 3.29
CA MET A 17 -14.39 7.21 4.53
C MET A 17 -13.78 5.82 4.68
N HIS A 18 -13.42 5.44 5.90
CA HIS A 18 -13.05 4.08 6.27
C HIS A 18 -13.96 3.58 7.40
N PRO A 19 -14.64 2.42 7.22
CA PRO A 19 -14.70 1.63 5.99
C PRO A 19 -15.44 2.38 4.87
N TRP A 20 -15.06 2.13 3.61
CA TRP A 20 -15.71 2.72 2.43
C TRP A 20 -16.88 1.85 1.94
N GLY A 21 -18.00 2.48 1.57
CA GLY A 21 -19.24 1.78 1.25
C GLY A 21 -19.31 1.14 -0.15
N GLY A 22 -18.59 1.70 -1.13
CA GLY A 22 -18.53 1.18 -2.49
C GLY A 22 -17.74 2.08 -3.44
N SER A 23 -17.37 1.57 -4.61
CA SER A 23 -16.74 2.36 -5.68
C SER A 23 -17.81 3.00 -6.56
N LEU A 24 -17.58 4.25 -7.01
CA LEU A 24 -18.42 4.91 -8.01
C LEU A 24 -18.35 4.21 -9.38
N HIS A 25 -17.20 3.58 -9.68
CA HIS A 25 -16.96 2.92 -10.96
C HIS A 25 -17.40 1.45 -10.97
N ASP A 26 -17.49 0.81 -9.80
CA ASP A 26 -18.02 -0.54 -9.64
C ASP A 26 -18.85 -0.64 -8.35
N PRO A 27 -20.19 -0.66 -8.44
CA PRO A 27 -21.07 -0.82 -7.27
C PRO A 27 -20.88 -2.14 -6.51
N ASN A 28 -20.24 -3.14 -7.13
CA ASN A 28 -19.93 -4.42 -6.49
C ASN A 28 -18.58 -4.38 -5.76
N ALA A 29 -17.67 -3.47 -6.13
CA ALA A 29 -16.45 -3.24 -5.39
C ALA A 29 -16.81 -2.59 -4.05
N LYS A 30 -16.51 -3.30 -2.98
CA LYS A 30 -16.81 -2.90 -1.60
C LYS A 30 -15.61 -3.16 -0.72
N PHE A 31 -15.50 -2.40 0.35
CA PHE A 31 -14.54 -2.70 1.39
C PHE A 31 -14.75 -4.12 1.94
N VAL A 32 -13.66 -4.90 1.97
CA VAL A 32 -13.62 -6.19 2.64
C VAL A 32 -12.78 -6.04 3.90
N ASP A 33 -13.40 -6.31 5.05
CA ASP A 33 -12.75 -6.30 6.35
C ASP A 33 -11.90 -7.59 6.49
N PHE A 34 -10.62 -7.51 6.12
CA PHE A 34 -9.70 -8.64 6.21
C PHE A 34 -9.33 -9.02 7.65
N LEU A 35 -9.59 -8.16 8.64
CA LEU A 35 -9.47 -8.56 10.05
C LEU A 35 -10.55 -9.58 10.41
N LYS A 36 -11.78 -9.40 9.89
CA LYS A 36 -12.90 -10.33 10.10
C LYS A 36 -12.91 -11.50 9.12
N ARG A 37 -12.37 -11.32 7.91
CA ARG A 37 -12.39 -12.31 6.82
C ARG A 37 -11.01 -12.48 6.18
N PRO A 38 -10.01 -12.96 6.94
CA PRO A 38 -8.65 -13.16 6.41
C PRO A 38 -8.59 -14.20 5.28
N ASP A 39 -9.56 -15.13 5.23
CA ASP A 39 -9.70 -16.13 4.18
C ASP A 39 -9.93 -15.53 2.79
N LEU A 40 -10.41 -14.27 2.73
CA LEU A 40 -10.76 -13.60 1.48
C LEU A 40 -9.61 -12.86 0.79
N VAL A 41 -8.45 -12.68 1.44
CA VAL A 41 -7.35 -11.85 0.91
C VAL A 41 -6.95 -12.26 -0.51
N ARG A 42 -6.81 -13.57 -0.76
CA ARG A 42 -6.35 -14.07 -2.06
C ARG A 42 -7.45 -14.14 -3.13
N SER A 43 -8.72 -14.01 -2.74
CA SER A 43 -9.88 -14.10 -3.65
C SER A 43 -10.59 -12.77 -3.90
N SER A 44 -10.28 -11.73 -3.12
CA SER A 44 -11.01 -10.45 -3.15
C SER A 44 -10.22 -9.30 -3.78
N LEU A 45 -8.99 -9.53 -4.24
CA LEU A 45 -8.18 -8.51 -4.90
C LEU A 45 -8.19 -8.75 -6.42
N GLU A 46 -9.21 -8.24 -7.09
CA GLU A 46 -9.57 -8.53 -8.48
C GLU A 46 -8.43 -8.30 -9.47
N ASP A 47 -7.65 -7.21 -9.32
CA ASP A 47 -6.54 -6.90 -10.22
C ASP A 47 -5.39 -7.91 -10.09
N PHE A 48 -5.30 -8.58 -8.94
CA PHE A 48 -4.20 -9.50 -8.60
C PHE A 48 -4.50 -10.94 -9.00
N ILE A 49 -5.78 -11.32 -9.10
CA ILE A 49 -6.23 -12.69 -9.43
C ILE A 49 -5.61 -13.20 -10.75
N PRO A 50 -5.56 -12.43 -11.86
CA PRO A 50 -4.95 -12.89 -13.11
C PRO A 50 -3.46 -13.24 -12.97
N TYR A 51 -2.79 -12.71 -11.95
CA TYR A 51 -1.36 -12.86 -11.70
C TYR A 51 -1.07 -13.68 -10.44
N ALA A 52 -2.05 -14.40 -9.87
CA ALA A 52 -1.90 -15.13 -8.62
C ALA A 52 -0.78 -16.19 -8.62
N ALA A 53 -0.41 -16.71 -9.81
CA ALA A 53 0.71 -17.64 -9.97
C ALA A 53 2.10 -16.96 -10.00
N VAL A 54 2.16 -15.63 -10.05
CA VAL A 54 3.42 -14.88 -10.07
C VAL A 54 3.98 -14.76 -8.65
N PRO A 55 5.25 -15.15 -8.40
CA PRO A 55 5.81 -15.15 -7.04
C PRO A 55 5.76 -13.79 -6.33
N ALA A 56 5.89 -12.69 -7.06
CA ALA A 56 5.79 -11.34 -6.49
C ALA A 56 4.39 -11.02 -5.96
N ILE A 57 3.35 -11.59 -6.58
CA ILE A 57 1.96 -11.40 -6.17
C ILE A 57 1.65 -12.25 -4.94
N ASP A 58 2.19 -13.46 -4.84
CA ASP A 58 2.13 -14.25 -3.60
C ASP A 58 2.78 -13.52 -2.41
N ARG A 59 3.92 -12.85 -2.63
CA ARG A 59 4.54 -11.98 -1.60
C ARG A 59 3.63 -10.81 -1.22
N PHE A 60 2.93 -10.21 -2.19
CA PHE A 60 1.99 -9.12 -1.93
C PHE A 60 0.79 -9.60 -1.10
N PHE A 61 0.19 -10.74 -1.45
CA PHE A 61 -0.85 -11.36 -0.62
C PHE A 61 -0.34 -11.64 0.79
N SER A 62 0.86 -12.21 0.91
CA SER A 62 1.49 -12.49 2.20
C SER A 62 1.75 -11.23 3.03
N LEU A 63 1.99 -10.08 2.40
CA LEU A 63 2.10 -8.79 3.09
C LEU A 63 0.75 -8.35 3.65
N ILE A 64 -0.32 -8.44 2.85
CA ILE A 64 -1.68 -8.08 3.30
C ILE A 64 -2.15 -9.02 4.41
N GLU A 65 -1.95 -10.33 4.26
CA GLU A 65 -2.27 -11.32 5.29
C GLU A 65 -1.55 -11.00 6.60
N TRP A 66 -0.25 -10.66 6.54
CA TRP A 66 0.49 -10.25 7.72
C TRP A 66 -0.03 -8.94 8.30
N MET A 67 -0.24 -7.91 7.47
CA MET A 67 -0.75 -6.59 7.90
C MET A 67 -2.12 -6.71 8.58
N ASN A 68 -2.98 -7.64 8.17
CA ASN A 68 -4.29 -7.85 8.79
C ASN A 68 -4.30 -8.98 9.85
N GLY A 69 -3.14 -9.55 10.18
CA GLY A 69 -3.00 -10.63 11.17
C GLY A 69 -2.91 -10.10 12.61
N ALA A 70 -3.12 -10.96 13.61
CA ALA A 70 -3.06 -10.56 15.02
C ALA A 70 -1.67 -10.03 15.45
N ASP A 71 -0.62 -10.40 14.73
CA ASP A 71 0.78 -10.15 15.11
C ASP A 71 1.33 -8.78 14.67
N THR A 72 0.47 -7.84 14.27
CA THR A 72 0.88 -6.49 13.88
C THR A 72 -0.15 -5.44 14.28
N VAL A 73 0.26 -4.18 14.26
CA VAL A 73 -0.61 -3.02 14.56
C VAL A 73 -1.23 -2.40 13.32
N TRP A 74 -0.83 -2.86 12.14
CA TRP A 74 -1.29 -2.32 10.86
C TRP A 74 -2.64 -2.90 10.44
N GLU A 75 -3.30 -2.25 9.50
CA GLU A 75 -4.51 -2.69 8.81
C GLU A 75 -4.49 -2.10 7.40
N THR A 76 -4.99 -2.86 6.42
CA THR A 76 -5.03 -2.41 5.01
C THR A 76 -6.45 -2.01 4.61
N THR A 77 -6.61 -1.04 3.72
CA THR A 77 -7.95 -0.62 3.27
C THR A 77 -8.17 -0.63 1.77
N GLU A 78 -7.12 -0.43 0.97
CA GLU A 78 -7.22 -0.48 -0.48
C GLU A 78 -5.89 -0.92 -1.08
N SER A 79 -5.98 -1.60 -2.20
CA SER A 79 -4.84 -1.96 -3.03
C SER A 79 -5.22 -1.84 -4.49
N TYR A 80 -4.23 -1.80 -5.37
CA TYR A 80 -4.44 -1.82 -6.80
C TYR A 80 -3.18 -2.37 -7.48
N LEU A 81 -3.34 -3.14 -8.55
CA LEU A 81 -2.23 -3.60 -9.39
C LEU A 81 -2.30 -2.95 -10.76
N TRP A 82 -1.29 -2.14 -11.09
CA TRP A 82 -1.05 -1.74 -12.47
C TRP A 82 -0.30 -2.87 -13.18
N PRO A 83 -0.90 -3.55 -14.18
CA PRO A 83 -0.29 -4.68 -14.85
C PRO A 83 0.93 -4.24 -15.69
N PRO A 84 1.78 -5.19 -16.13
CA PRO A 84 2.90 -4.89 -17.01
C PRO A 84 2.47 -4.07 -18.23
N ALA A 85 3.09 -2.91 -18.41
CA ALA A 85 2.81 -1.99 -19.50
C ALA A 85 4.08 -1.26 -19.95
N ALA A 86 4.04 -0.63 -21.12
CA ALA A 86 5.14 0.23 -21.56
C ALA A 86 5.30 1.43 -20.60
N PRO A 87 6.52 1.78 -20.18
CA PRO A 87 6.74 2.87 -19.24
C PRO A 87 6.36 4.22 -19.87
N GLN A 88 5.66 5.04 -19.10
CA GLN A 88 5.40 6.43 -19.46
C GLN A 88 6.68 7.23 -19.23
N SER A 89 7.35 7.63 -20.32
CA SER A 89 8.47 8.59 -20.42
C SER A 89 9.26 8.93 -19.14
N ASN A 90 9.79 7.94 -18.42
CA ASN A 90 10.66 8.17 -17.26
C ASN A 90 12.12 8.03 -17.67
N ARG A 91 12.84 9.14 -17.80
CA ARG A 91 14.26 9.15 -18.18
C ARG A 91 15.15 8.33 -17.25
N SER A 92 14.80 8.20 -15.96
CA SER A 92 15.60 7.46 -14.98
C SER A 92 15.55 5.94 -15.16
N PHE A 93 14.55 5.45 -15.89
CA PHE A 93 14.30 4.02 -16.14
C PHE A 93 14.14 3.74 -17.65
N ALA A 94 14.68 4.62 -18.50
CA ALA A 94 14.53 4.57 -19.95
C ALA A 94 15.13 3.31 -20.60
N GLN A 95 16.02 2.60 -19.88
CA GLN A 95 16.59 1.33 -20.31
C GLN A 95 15.62 0.14 -20.22
N TYR A 96 14.51 0.29 -19.49
CA TYR A 96 13.51 -0.76 -19.32
C TYR A 96 12.33 -0.53 -20.25
N ARG A 97 11.75 -1.63 -20.76
CA ARG A 97 10.65 -1.61 -21.72
C ARG A 97 9.29 -1.86 -21.08
N ILE A 98 9.27 -2.32 -19.84
CA ILE A 98 8.08 -2.71 -19.09
C ILE A 98 8.17 -2.09 -17.68
N VAL A 99 7.03 -1.60 -17.20
CA VAL A 99 6.78 -1.24 -15.80
C VAL A 99 5.52 -1.93 -15.32
N CYS A 100 5.52 -2.39 -14.08
CA CYS A 100 4.31 -2.74 -13.33
C CYS A 100 4.39 -2.13 -11.93
N SER A 101 3.25 -2.00 -11.26
CA SER A 101 3.27 -1.49 -9.88
C SER A 101 2.13 -2.04 -9.03
N ALA A 102 2.44 -2.41 -7.80
CA ALA A 102 1.45 -2.78 -6.80
C ALA A 102 1.33 -1.67 -5.75
N ARG A 103 0.13 -1.14 -5.56
CA ARG A 103 -0.21 -0.11 -4.58
C ARG A 103 -0.89 -0.75 -3.37
N LEU A 104 -0.55 -0.27 -2.19
CA LEU A 104 -1.20 -0.65 -0.93
C LEU A 104 -1.39 0.59 -0.05
N VAL A 105 -2.57 0.72 0.55
CA VAL A 105 -2.86 1.74 1.56
C VAL A 105 -3.18 1.05 2.88
N PHE A 106 -2.54 1.52 3.94
CA PHE A 106 -2.59 0.93 5.27
C PHE A 106 -2.43 1.98 6.36
N PHE A 107 -2.85 1.63 7.56
CA PHE A 107 -2.83 2.50 8.74
C PHE A 107 -2.75 1.68 10.03
N HIS A 108 -2.53 2.35 11.14
CA HIS A 108 -2.53 1.75 12.46
C HIS A 108 -3.97 1.50 12.95
N ARG A 109 -4.27 0.29 13.42
CA ARG A 109 -5.61 -0.17 13.87
C ARG A 109 -6.24 0.72 14.93
N ASP A 110 -5.43 1.28 15.82
CA ASP A 110 -5.88 2.38 16.66
C ASP A 110 -6.00 3.67 15.81
N HIS A 111 -7.23 4.00 15.42
CA HIS A 111 -7.52 5.18 14.60
C HIS A 111 -7.19 6.50 15.30
N LEU A 112 -7.22 6.57 16.64
CA LEU A 112 -6.78 7.75 17.38
C LEU A 112 -5.26 7.90 17.32
N TRP A 113 -4.53 6.78 17.41
CA TRP A 113 -3.09 6.79 17.18
C TRP A 113 -2.78 7.25 15.75
N GLN A 114 -3.47 6.70 14.75
CA GLN A 114 -3.26 7.07 13.34
C GLN A 114 -3.49 8.56 13.11
N LEU A 115 -4.58 9.10 13.66
CA LEU A 115 -4.91 10.52 13.57
C LEU A 115 -3.78 11.41 14.11
N ARG A 116 -3.15 11.01 15.22
CA ARG A 116 -2.09 11.79 15.89
C ARG A 116 -0.71 11.61 15.26
N HIS A 117 -0.43 10.43 14.70
CA HIS A 117 0.93 10.02 14.35
C HIS A 117 1.14 9.69 12.87
N GLY A 118 0.15 9.92 11.99
CA GLY A 118 0.24 9.63 10.56
C GLY A 118 1.45 10.29 9.86
N ASP A 119 1.73 11.57 10.14
CA ASP A 119 2.90 12.28 9.56
C ASP A 119 4.24 11.67 10.01
N TRP A 120 4.32 11.26 11.28
CA TRP A 120 5.50 10.59 11.80
C TRP A 120 5.68 9.21 11.15
N ALA A 121 4.60 8.44 11.01
CA ALA A 121 4.63 7.13 10.38
C ALA A 121 5.08 7.24 8.91
N PHE A 122 4.52 8.18 8.16
CA PHE A 122 4.92 8.49 6.78
C PHE A 122 6.41 8.85 6.69
N THR A 123 6.86 9.83 7.48
CA THR A 123 8.25 10.30 7.46
C THR A 123 9.23 9.19 7.84
N SER A 124 8.84 8.35 8.81
CA SER A 124 9.65 7.22 9.27
C SER A 124 9.80 6.16 8.19
N LEU A 125 8.70 5.80 7.52
CA LEU A 125 8.72 4.83 6.42
C LEU A 125 9.56 5.33 5.25
N LEU A 126 9.32 6.57 4.79
CA LEU A 126 10.04 7.16 3.67
C LEU A 126 11.54 7.23 3.93
N ARG A 127 11.97 7.78 5.08
CA ARG A 127 13.40 7.89 5.43
C ARG A 127 14.09 6.53 5.56
N ARG A 128 13.39 5.52 6.08
CA ARG A 128 13.93 4.16 6.20
C ARG A 128 14.08 3.50 4.83
N LEU A 129 13.13 3.70 3.93
CA LEU A 129 13.22 3.23 2.55
C LEU A 129 14.35 3.91 1.77
N GLU A 130 14.52 5.23 1.91
CA GLU A 130 15.58 6.02 1.25
C GLU A 130 16.99 5.57 1.64
N ARG A 131 17.17 5.07 2.87
CA ARG A 131 18.47 4.61 3.40
C ARG A 131 18.75 3.14 3.15
N ARG A 132 17.87 2.42 2.43
CA ARG A 132 17.95 0.97 2.30
C ARG A 132 18.98 0.54 1.24
N GLU A 133 20.00 -0.15 1.70
CA GLU A 133 21.01 -0.82 0.88
C GLU A 133 20.79 -2.36 0.85
N PRO A 134 21.20 -3.04 -0.25
CA PRO A 134 21.71 -2.49 -1.49
C PRO A 134 20.62 -1.83 -2.36
N VAL A 135 21.02 -0.90 -3.23
CA VAL A 135 20.13 -0.37 -4.28
C VAL A 135 19.85 -1.42 -5.35
N VAL A 136 18.64 -1.99 -5.32
CA VAL A 136 18.08 -2.81 -6.40
C VAL A 136 17.73 -1.91 -7.62
N PRO A 137 18.39 -2.07 -8.79
CA PRO A 137 18.27 -1.12 -9.90
C PRO A 137 16.92 -1.12 -10.62
N ASN A 138 16.18 -2.22 -10.56
CA ASN A 138 14.90 -2.41 -11.27
C ASN A 138 13.68 -2.26 -10.35
N ALA A 139 13.87 -1.74 -9.13
CA ALA A 139 12.81 -1.56 -8.14
C ALA A 139 12.79 -0.13 -7.58
N CYS A 140 11.59 0.40 -7.35
CA CYS A 140 11.38 1.69 -6.72
C CYS A 140 10.14 1.65 -5.82
N VAL A 141 10.14 2.38 -4.71
CA VAL A 141 8.97 2.50 -3.83
C VAL A 141 8.56 3.97 -3.72
N GLY A 142 7.39 4.29 -4.27
CA GLY A 142 6.70 5.55 -4.00
C GLY A 142 5.98 5.46 -2.65
N VAL A 143 6.10 6.49 -1.81
CA VAL A 143 5.36 6.59 -0.54
C VAL A 143 4.48 7.82 -0.61
N PHE A 144 3.21 7.71 -0.25
CA PHE A 144 2.25 8.82 -0.28
C PHE A 144 1.36 8.81 0.97
N ILE A 145 0.60 9.88 1.15
CA ILE A 145 -0.44 9.99 2.17
C ILE A 145 -1.80 10.07 1.47
N ALA A 146 -2.77 9.32 1.97
CA ALA A 146 -4.16 9.47 1.58
C ALA A 146 -4.98 10.06 2.75
N PRO A 147 -5.75 11.13 2.53
CA PRO A 147 -6.72 11.63 3.50
C PRO A 147 -7.85 10.60 3.75
N THR A 148 -8.16 10.32 5.02
CA THR A 148 -9.17 9.34 5.42
C THR A 148 -9.99 9.81 6.61
N LEU A 149 -11.31 9.64 6.54
CA LEU A 149 -12.25 9.85 7.63
C LEU A 149 -12.58 8.50 8.26
N PHE A 150 -12.12 8.25 9.48
CA PHE A 150 -12.47 7.03 10.19
C PHE A 150 -13.87 7.17 10.81
N VAL A 151 -14.83 6.39 10.32
CA VAL A 151 -16.22 6.42 10.80
C VAL A 151 -16.29 6.20 12.31
N SER A 152 -15.40 5.37 12.86
CA SER A 152 -15.32 5.08 14.29
C SER A 152 -14.90 6.26 15.17
N LEU A 153 -14.38 7.35 14.58
CA LEU A 153 -13.98 8.56 15.30
C LEU A 153 -15.11 9.61 15.35
N SER A 154 -16.33 9.21 15.02
CA SER A 154 -17.51 10.07 15.04
C SER A 154 -18.75 9.30 15.47
N GLU A 155 -19.70 9.99 16.09
CA GLU A 155 -20.98 9.39 16.50
C GLU A 155 -22.03 9.41 15.37
N ASP A 156 -21.78 10.16 14.29
CA ASP A 156 -22.75 10.45 13.22
C ASP A 156 -22.46 9.73 11.89
N GLY A 157 -21.72 8.63 11.96
CA GLY A 157 -21.41 7.81 10.78
C GLY A 157 -20.36 8.41 9.84
N GLY A 158 -19.42 9.19 10.36
CA GLY A 158 -18.26 9.73 9.64
C GLY A 158 -18.38 11.20 9.24
N ARG A 159 -19.53 11.85 9.46
CA ARG A 159 -19.76 13.23 8.96
C ARG A 159 -18.95 14.27 9.73
N THR A 160 -18.68 14.02 11.01
CA THR A 160 -17.85 14.87 11.87
C THR A 160 -16.50 14.23 12.19
N ALA A 161 -16.16 13.10 11.57
CA ALA A 161 -14.88 12.45 11.80
C ALA A 161 -13.73 13.38 11.37
N PRO A 162 -12.68 13.52 12.20
CA PRO A 162 -11.51 14.28 11.81
C PRO A 162 -10.76 13.58 10.68
N GLU A 163 -10.15 14.36 9.79
CA GLU A 163 -9.30 13.83 8.73
C GLU A 163 -7.98 13.29 9.31
N ALA A 164 -7.75 11.99 9.10
CA ALA A 164 -6.49 11.33 9.38
C ALA A 164 -5.69 11.13 8.08
N LYS A 165 -4.37 11.04 8.23
CA LYS A 165 -3.43 10.77 7.14
C LYS A 165 -3.05 9.30 7.18
N VAL A 166 -3.52 8.48 6.25
CA VAL A 166 -3.13 7.06 6.15
C VAL A 166 -1.96 6.89 5.18
N LEU A 167 -1.19 5.81 5.37
CA LEU A 167 0.02 5.57 4.59
C LEU A 167 -0.33 4.86 3.29
N GLY A 168 0.29 5.28 2.21
CA GLY A 168 0.25 4.61 0.93
C GLY A 168 1.65 4.26 0.45
N VAL A 169 1.80 3.09 -0.16
CA VAL A 169 3.00 2.70 -0.89
C VAL A 169 2.64 2.25 -2.29
N ARG A 170 3.52 2.53 -3.24
CA ARG A 170 3.49 1.94 -4.58
C ARG A 170 4.84 1.31 -4.88
N CYS A 171 4.85 -0.01 -4.96
CA CYS A 171 6.02 -0.80 -5.31
C CYS A 171 6.07 -0.90 -6.83
N TYR A 172 7.00 -0.19 -7.45
CA TYR A 172 7.28 -0.24 -8.88
C TYR A 172 8.35 -1.27 -9.18
N GLY A 173 8.13 -2.02 -10.24
CA GLY A 173 9.13 -2.87 -10.85
C GLY A 173 9.29 -2.55 -12.32
N PHE A 174 10.53 -2.54 -12.77
CA PHE A 174 10.92 -2.24 -14.14
C PHE A 174 11.61 -3.45 -14.75
N GLY A 175 11.49 -3.64 -16.06
CA GLY A 175 12.16 -4.75 -16.72
C GLY A 175 12.11 -4.70 -18.24
N ASN A 176 12.83 -5.62 -18.87
CA ASN A 176 12.74 -5.95 -20.29
C ASN A 176 11.84 -7.17 -20.55
N SER A 177 11.32 -7.77 -19.48
CA SER A 177 10.30 -8.83 -19.49
C SER A 177 9.31 -8.61 -18.34
N GLU A 178 8.11 -9.19 -18.43
CA GLU A 178 7.14 -9.14 -17.33
C GLU A 178 7.69 -9.78 -16.05
N LYS A 179 8.44 -10.87 -16.19
CA LYS A 179 9.08 -11.55 -15.06
C LYS A 179 10.00 -10.61 -14.29
N GLU A 180 10.87 -9.89 -14.99
CA GLU A 180 11.81 -8.94 -14.37
C GLU A 180 11.08 -7.76 -13.73
N ALA A 181 10.02 -7.25 -14.38
CA ALA A 181 9.21 -6.19 -13.81
C ALA A 181 8.51 -6.65 -12.52
N PHE A 182 7.87 -7.81 -12.51
CA PHE A 182 7.26 -8.36 -11.30
C PHE A 182 8.29 -8.66 -10.20
N GLU A 183 9.48 -9.13 -10.55
CA GLU A 183 10.57 -9.31 -9.58
C GLU A 183 10.94 -7.99 -8.90
N GLY A 184 11.00 -6.89 -9.66
CA GLY A 184 11.16 -5.53 -9.13
C GLY A 184 10.06 -5.15 -8.12
N VAL A 185 8.80 -5.45 -8.42
CA VAL A 185 7.68 -5.25 -7.48
C VAL A 185 7.89 -6.07 -6.22
N GLY A 186 8.27 -7.35 -6.35
CA GLY A 186 8.55 -8.24 -5.22
C GLY A 186 9.59 -7.66 -4.27
N PHE A 187 10.68 -7.10 -4.79
CA PHE A 187 11.69 -6.42 -3.95
C PHE A 187 11.10 -5.23 -3.17
N GLY A 188 10.26 -4.41 -3.81
CA GLY A 188 9.57 -3.32 -3.15
C GLY A 188 8.66 -3.80 -2.01
N VAL A 189 7.89 -4.86 -2.25
CA VAL A 189 7.00 -5.50 -1.26
C VAL A 189 7.79 -6.02 -0.07
N ASP A 190 8.90 -6.72 -0.30
CA ASP A 190 9.75 -7.27 0.75
C ASP A 190 10.36 -6.15 1.61
N ALA A 191 10.74 -5.01 0.99
CA ALA A 191 11.20 -3.84 1.72
C ALA A 191 10.10 -3.22 2.59
N VAL A 192 8.90 -3.02 2.05
CA VAL A 192 7.77 -2.49 2.81
C VAL A 192 7.44 -3.41 3.99
N ARG A 193 7.38 -4.73 3.77
CA ARG A 193 7.13 -5.71 4.83
C ARG A 193 8.15 -5.61 5.96
N SER A 194 9.44 -5.65 5.62
CA SER A 194 10.52 -5.57 6.61
C SER A 194 10.43 -4.30 7.45
N LEU A 195 10.26 -3.13 6.80
CA LEU A 195 10.27 -1.86 7.53
C LEU A 195 9.01 -1.62 8.34
N THR A 196 7.85 -2.06 7.85
CA THR A 196 6.60 -1.97 8.60
C THR A 196 6.58 -2.92 9.79
N ALA A 197 7.25 -4.07 9.72
CA ALA A 197 7.47 -4.95 10.86
C ALA A 197 8.34 -4.27 11.94
N ASP A 198 9.48 -3.69 11.57
CA ASP A 198 10.34 -2.96 12.50
C ASP A 198 9.61 -1.77 13.14
N MET A 199 8.77 -1.08 12.37
CA MET A 199 7.95 0.01 12.88
C MET A 199 6.87 -0.48 13.85
N ALA A 200 6.21 -1.61 13.55
CA ALA A 200 5.21 -2.20 14.43
C ALA A 200 5.82 -2.63 15.78
N GLU A 201 7.02 -3.20 15.77
CA GLU A 201 7.74 -3.55 17.00
C GLU A 201 8.08 -2.31 17.82
N PHE A 202 8.59 -1.25 17.19
CA PHE A 202 8.87 0.02 17.85
C PHE A 202 7.63 0.66 18.47
N MET A 203 6.47 0.58 17.80
CA MET A 203 5.22 1.15 18.32
C MET A 203 4.66 0.39 19.51
N ARG A 204 4.98 -0.90 19.68
CA ARG A 204 4.51 -1.69 20.83
C ARG A 204 5.18 -1.34 22.15
N VAL A 205 6.34 -0.68 22.10
CA VAL A 205 7.13 -0.32 23.29
C VAL A 205 7.02 1.16 23.66
N MET A 206 6.21 1.94 22.92
CA MET A 206 5.89 3.35 23.20
C MET A 206 4.60 3.47 24.00
#